data_AF-A0A959S6W5-F1
#
_entry.id   AF-A0A959S6W5-F1
#
_cell.length_a   1.000
_cell.length_b   1.000
_cell.length_c   1.000
_cell.angle_alpha   90.00
_cell.angle_beta   90.00
_cell.angle_gamma   90.00
#
_symmetry.space_group_name_H-M   'P 1'
#
loop_
_entity.id
_entity.type
_entity.pdbx_description
1 polymer ?
#
loop_
_entity_poly.entity_id
_entity_poly.type
_entity_poly.pdbx_seq_one_letter_code
_entity_poly.pdbx_strand_id
1 'polypeptide(L)'
;NIGNPKEITIKQFAQEIVKLTGTRQKLVYRPLPSDDPMQRQPDITLAKKLLGWQPVVDRAEGMRRTYAYFKGLTKAELNEKEHFSFEKYAR
;
A
#
# COMPACT_ATOMS: atom_id res chain seq x y z
N ASN A 1 1.09 7.73 16.31
CA ASN A 1 0.92 7.04 15.01
C ASN A 1 2.26 6.67 14.42
N ILE A 2 2.37 5.49 13.82
CA ILE A 2 3.53 5.06 13.02
C ILE A 2 3.04 4.95 11.58
N GLY A 3 3.49 5.86 10.72
CA GLY A 3 3.07 5.90 9.32
C GLY A 3 3.79 6.98 8.53
N ASN A 4 3.55 7.03 7.21
CA ASN A 4 4.11 8.06 6.35
C ASN A 4 3.13 9.25 6.24
N PRO A 5 3.51 10.47 6.66
CA PRO A 5 2.62 11.64 6.60
C PRO A 5 2.47 12.22 5.19
N LYS A 6 3.22 11.73 4.19
CA LYS A 6 3.12 12.18 2.79
C LYS A 6 1.87 11.58 2.13
N GLU A 7 0.78 12.34 2.16
CA GLU A 7 -0.49 11.97 1.56
C GLU A 7 -0.41 11.82 0.02
N ILE A 8 -1.28 10.97 -0.52
CA ILE A 8 -1.47 10.77 -1.96
C ILE A 8 -2.92 10.38 -2.24
N THR A 9 -3.48 10.81 -3.37
CA THR A 9 -4.80 10.34 -3.81
C THR A 9 -4.73 8.93 -4.39
N ILE A 10 -5.85 8.18 -4.32
CA ILE A 10 -5.95 6.86 -4.97
C ILE A 10 -5.68 6.92 -6.47
N LYS A 11 -6.10 8.01 -7.14
CA LYS A 11 -5.83 8.23 -8.57
C LYS A 11 -4.32 8.34 -8.86
N GLN A 12 -3.60 9.17 -8.10
CA GLN A 12 -2.15 9.33 -8.26
C GLN A 12 -1.43 8.02 -7.96
N PHE A 13 -1.83 7.31 -6.90
CA PHE A 13 -1.25 6.02 -6.55
C PHE A 13 -1.43 4.99 -7.66
N ALA A 14 -2.63 4.90 -8.24
CA ALA A 14 -2.90 4.01 -9.36
C ALA A 14 -2.08 4.37 -10.61
N GLN A 15 -1.88 5.67 -10.89
CA GLN A 15 -1.01 6.14 -11.97
C GLN A 15 0.47 5.79 -11.72
N GLU A 16 0.95 5.90 -10.48
CA GLU A 16 2.32 5.50 -10.13
C GLU A 16 2.53 3.98 -10.36
N ILE A 17 1.55 3.14 -10.02
CA ILE A 17 1.59 1.69 -10.29
C ILE A 17 1.66 1.41 -11.80
N VAL A 18 0.84 2.09 -12.60
CA VAL A 18 0.86 1.93 -14.07
C VAL A 18 2.24 2.28 -14.62
N LYS A 19 2.81 3.40 -14.18
CA LYS A 19 4.15 3.84 -14.58
C LYS A 19 5.23 2.85 -14.14
N LEU A 20 5.16 2.35 -12.91
CA LEU A 20 6.15 1.42 -12.35
C LEU A 20 6.16 0.06 -13.05
N THR A 21 4.96 -0.45 -13.39
CA THR A 21 4.80 -1.79 -13.98
C THR A 21 4.88 -1.78 -15.51
N GLY A 22 4.71 -0.62 -16.15
CA GLY A 22 4.59 -0.52 -17.62
C GLY A 22 3.33 -1.18 -18.18
N THR A 23 2.34 -1.46 -17.33
CA THR A 23 1.11 -2.14 -17.75
C THR A 23 0.27 -1.27 -18.69
N ARG A 24 -0.46 -1.91 -19.61
CA ARG A 24 -1.43 -1.26 -20.50
C ARG A 24 -2.88 -1.37 -20.00
N GLN A 25 -3.06 -1.88 -18.79
CA GLN A 25 -4.39 -2.01 -18.19
C GLN A 25 -5.00 -0.63 -17.92
N LYS A 26 -6.31 -0.52 -18.10
CA LYS A 26 -7.05 0.72 -17.90
C LYS A 26 -7.42 0.90 -16.42
N LEU A 27 -7.40 2.14 -15.96
CA LEU A 27 -8.00 2.50 -14.67
C LEU A 27 -9.52 2.47 -14.80
N VAL A 28 -10.18 1.74 -13.91
CA VAL A 28 -11.64 1.63 -13.84
C VAL A 28 -12.10 2.28 -12.54
N TYR A 29 -13.04 3.21 -12.65
CA TYR A 29 -13.64 3.90 -11.50
C TYR A 29 -14.87 3.16 -11.03
N ARG A 30 -15.00 2.98 -9.72
CA ARG A 30 -16.16 2.38 -9.05
C ARG A 30 -16.64 3.30 -7.94
N PRO A 31 -17.92 3.20 -7.52
CA PRO A 31 -18.42 3.94 -6.36
C PRO A 31 -17.59 3.65 -5.10
N LEU A 32 -17.45 4.66 -4.25
CA LEU A 32 -16.82 4.51 -2.94
C LEU A 32 -17.70 3.61 -2.04
N PRO A 33 -17.13 2.61 -1.34
CA PRO A 33 -17.86 1.90 -0.29
C PRO A 33 -18.35 2.87 0.80
N SER A 34 -19.51 2.61 1.41
CA SER A 34 -20.09 3.51 2.43
C SER A 34 -19.18 3.74 3.63
N ASP A 35 -18.37 2.74 3.98
CA ASP A 35 -17.59 2.71 5.23
C ASP A 35 -16.13 3.14 5.01
N ASP A 36 -15.76 3.50 3.77
CA ASP A 36 -14.41 3.94 3.46
C ASP A 36 -14.23 5.44 3.74
N PRO A 37 -13.29 5.84 4.62
CA PRO A 37 -13.00 7.23 4.86
C PRO A 37 -12.31 7.86 3.65
N MET A 38 -12.69 9.09 3.35
CA MET A 38 -12.20 9.84 2.19
C MET A 38 -10.75 10.30 2.34
N GLN A 39 -10.27 10.47 3.57
CA GLN A 39 -8.94 11.00 3.87
C GLN A 39 -8.29 10.23 5.02
N ARG A 40 -6.98 9.95 4.88
CA ARG A 40 -6.17 9.32 5.93
C ARG A 40 -4.74 9.86 5.87
N GLN A 41 -4.35 10.66 6.87
CA GLN A 41 -2.99 11.18 7.01
C GLN A 41 -2.55 11.08 8.48
N PRO A 42 -1.51 10.28 8.81
CA PRO A 42 -1.10 10.12 10.20
C PRO A 42 -0.26 11.32 10.68
N ASP A 43 -0.65 11.91 11.81
CA ASP A 43 0.25 12.80 12.56
C ASP A 43 1.29 11.96 13.33
N ILE A 44 2.56 12.19 13.03
CA ILE A 44 3.72 11.48 13.60
C ILE A 44 4.53 12.33 14.59
N THR A 45 4.02 13.49 15.01
CA THR A 45 4.69 14.42 15.94
C THR A 45 5.12 13.70 17.23
N LEU A 46 4.25 12.87 17.80
CA LEU A 46 4.55 12.15 19.03
C LEU A 46 5.65 11.08 18.84
N ALA A 47 5.64 10.37 17.70
CA ALA A 47 6.65 9.36 17.40
C ALA A 47 8.04 9.99 17.19
N LYS A 48 8.09 11.16 16.52
CA LYS A 48 9.33 11.94 16.40
C LYS A 48 9.85 12.39 17.77
N LYS A 49 8.97 12.96 18.60
CA LYS A 49 9.36 13.53 19.90
C LYS A 49 9.82 12.47 20.90
N LEU A 50 9.07 11.37 21.03
CA LEU A 50 9.33 10.38 22.08
C LEU A 50 10.30 9.29 21.65
N LEU A 51 10.31 8.93 20.37
CA LEU A 51 11.07 7.78 19.86
C LEU A 51 12.22 8.18 18.93
N GLY A 52 12.35 9.47 18.59
CA GLY A 52 13.26 9.90 17.52
C GLY A 52 12.92 9.27 16.16
N TRP A 53 11.69 8.74 16.02
CA TRP A 53 11.32 7.90 14.88
C TRP A 53 10.68 8.72 13.77
N GLN A 54 11.05 8.41 12.53
CA GLN A 54 10.38 8.89 11.32
C GLN A 54 10.60 7.91 10.16
N PRO A 55 9.70 7.86 9.15
CA PRO A 55 9.90 7.05 7.96
C PRO A 55 11.11 7.55 7.18
N VAL A 56 12.05 6.64 6.90
CA VAL A 56 13.28 6.93 6.12
C VAL A 56 13.19 6.46 4.67
N VAL A 57 12.29 5.52 4.38
CA VAL A 57 12.02 5.03 3.03
C VAL A 57 10.84 5.80 2.46
N ASP A 58 11.03 6.44 1.31
CA ASP A 58 9.94 7.10 0.62
C ASP A 58 9.04 6.10 -0.12
N ARG A 59 7.89 6.59 -0.59
CA ARG A 59 6.89 5.76 -1.27
C ARG A 59 7.43 5.16 -2.58
N ALA A 60 8.21 5.92 -3.35
CA ALA A 60 8.69 5.47 -4.65
C ALA A 60 9.66 4.29 -4.49
N GLU A 61 10.61 4.40 -3.55
CA GLU A 61 11.53 3.32 -3.22
C GLU A 61 10.79 2.12 -2.61
N GLY A 62 9.85 2.36 -1.69
CA GLY A 62 9.01 1.31 -1.12
C GLY A 62 8.26 0.51 -2.19
N MET A 63 7.61 1.21 -3.13
CA MET A 63 6.91 0.56 -4.24
C MET A 63 7.86 -0.20 -5.17
N ARG A 64 9.04 0.33 -5.46
CA ARG A 64 10.04 -0.36 -6.29
C ARG A 64 10.45 -1.70 -5.66
N ARG A 65 10.69 -1.71 -4.34
CA ARG A 65 11.00 -2.95 -3.58
C ARG A 65 9.83 -3.92 -3.61
N THR A 66 8.61 -3.44 -3.35
CA THR A 66 7.39 -4.26 -3.39
C THR A 66 7.18 -4.87 -4.77
N TYR A 67 7.34 -4.09 -5.84
CA TYR A 67 7.22 -4.58 -7.21
C TYR A 67 8.29 -5.63 -7.55
N ALA A 68 9.54 -5.40 -7.15
CA ALA A 68 10.62 -6.36 -7.35
C ALA A 68 10.34 -7.69 -6.64
N TYR A 69 9.80 -7.66 -5.42
CA TYR A 69 9.35 -8.84 -4.69
C TYR A 69 8.29 -9.62 -5.50
N PHE A 70 7.19 -8.97 -5.88
CA PHE A 70 6.12 -9.64 -6.63
C PHE A 70 6.56 -10.15 -8.01
N LYS A 71 7.52 -9.49 -8.65
CA LYS A 71 8.10 -9.94 -9.93
C LYS A 71 8.95 -11.21 -9.77
N GLY A 72 9.49 -11.46 -8.59
CA GLY A 72 10.28 -12.66 -8.28
C GLY A 72 9.46 -13.89 -7.90
N LEU A 73 8.15 -13.74 -7.65
CA LEU A 73 7.28 -14.84 -7.26
C LEU A 73 6.92 -15.75 -8.45
N THR A 74 6.77 -17.04 -8.17
CA THR A 74 6.21 -18.01 -9.10
C THR A 74 4.72 -17.75 -9.32
N LYS A 75 4.18 -18.32 -10.40
CA LYS A 75 2.73 -18.25 -10.66
C LYS A 75 1.90 -18.91 -9.55
N ALA A 76 2.42 -19.96 -8.91
CA ALA A 76 1.74 -20.61 -7.79
C ALA A 76 1.63 -19.64 -6.59
N GLU A 77 2.76 -19.06 -6.17
CA GLU A 77 2.81 -18.10 -5.05
C GLU A 77 1.97 -16.84 -5.32
N LEU A 78 1.96 -16.32 -6.55
CA LEU A 78 1.13 -15.16 -6.91
C LEU A 78 -0.38 -15.43 -6.82
N ASN A 79 -0.80 -16.68 -6.98
CA ASN A 79 -2.22 -17.07 -6.97
C ASN A 79 -2.65 -17.72 -5.66
N GLU A 80 -1.75 -17.83 -4.67
CA GLU A 80 -2.04 -18.39 -3.36
C GLU A 80 -3.03 -17.49 -2.59
N LYS A 81 -4.12 -18.07 -2.09
CA LYS A 81 -5.23 -17.36 -1.43
C LYS A 81 -5.33 -17.64 0.07
N GLU A 82 -4.22 -17.93 0.72
CA GLU A 82 -4.15 -18.25 2.16
C GLU A 82 -4.64 -17.14 3.11
N HIS A 83 -4.88 -15.92 2.61
CA HIS A 83 -5.14 -14.72 3.42
C HIS A 83 -6.58 -14.16 3.34
N PHE A 84 -7.54 -14.88 2.75
CA PHE A 84 -8.94 -14.42 2.73
C PHE A 84 -9.74 -14.78 3.99
N SER A 85 -9.23 -15.67 4.84
CA SER A 85 -9.88 -16.09 6.07
C SER A 85 -8.87 -16.24 7.21
N PHE A 86 -9.17 -15.64 8.35
CA PHE A 86 -8.46 -15.85 9.61
C PHE A 86 -9.09 -16.95 10.47
N GLU A 87 -10.08 -17.69 9.93
CA GLU A 87 -10.76 -18.77 10.65
C GLU A 87 -9.78 -19.82 11.18
N LYS A 88 -8.68 -20.07 10.45
CA LYS A 88 -7.59 -20.97 10.89
C LYS A 88 -6.79 -20.46 12.11
N TYR A 89 -6.96 -19.21 12.50
CA TYR A 89 -6.30 -18.59 13.66
C TYR A 89 -7.27 -18.21 14.78
N ALA A 90 -8.59 -18.42 14.59
CA ALA A 90 -9.55 -18.30 15.65
C ALA A 90 -9.39 -19.52 16.59
N ARG A 91 -8.94 -19.28 17.82
CA ARG A 91 -8.98 -20.24 18.91
C ARG A 91 -10.31 -20.15 19.64
#